data_AF-A0A353Z1L7-F1
#
_entry.id   AF-A0A353Z1L7-F1
#
_cell.length_a   1.000
_cell.length_b   1.000
_cell.length_c   1.000
_cell.angle_alpha   90.00
_cell.angle_beta   90.00
_cell.angle_gamma   90.00
#
_symmetry.space_group_name_H-M   'P 1'
#
loop_
_entity.id
_entity.type
_entity.pdbx_description
1 polymer ?
#
loop_
_entity_poly.entity_id
_entity_poly.type
_entity_poly.pdbx_seq_one_letter_code
_entity_poly.pdbx_strand_id
1 'polypeptide(L)'
;MVDYLKASFGLASQDVFGHYHFGKPACPGYVVQEWIETYRNDLSDLPAAAEVEKTVSEIQKRLNKLGYSCGKADGIIGVKTLAAIRKFQADTFLVVDGIVGPQTWKKLLALTS
;
A
#
# COMPACT_ATOMS: atom_id res chain seq x y z
N MET A 1 -5.93 1.85 22.28
CA MET A 1 -5.78 0.39 22.56
C MET A 1 -4.38 -0.11 22.23
N VAL A 2 -3.81 0.19 21.06
CA VAL A 2 -2.45 -0.25 20.72
C VAL A 2 -1.37 0.41 21.60
N ASP A 3 -1.48 1.70 21.93
CA ASP A 3 -0.54 2.36 22.85
C ASP A 3 -0.56 1.74 24.26
N TYR A 4 -1.75 1.33 24.73
CA TYR A 4 -1.93 0.67 26.02
C TYR A 4 -1.22 -0.69 26.07
N LEU A 5 -1.33 -1.49 25.00
CA LEU A 5 -0.63 -2.77 24.92
C LEU A 5 0.88 -2.59 24.82
N LYS A 6 1.37 -1.60 24.08
CA LYS A 6 2.81 -1.29 24.03
C LYS A 6 3.39 -0.95 25.39
N ALA A 7 2.71 -0.07 26.13
CA ALA A 7 3.13 0.32 27.47
C ALA A 7 3.08 -0.86 28.46
N SER A 8 2.05 -1.72 28.35
CA SER A 8 1.87 -2.86 29.25
C SER A 8 2.85 -4.00 29.01
N PHE A 9 3.34 -4.17 27.77
CA PHE A 9 4.20 -5.27 27.37
C PHE A 9 5.61 -4.85 26.92
N GLY A 10 5.96 -3.57 27.02
CA GLY A 10 7.27 -3.05 26.63
C GLY A 10 7.56 -3.16 25.12
N LEU A 11 6.53 -3.12 24.28
CA LEU A 11 6.65 -3.31 22.83
C LEU A 11 6.95 -1.99 22.11
N ALA A 12 7.88 -2.02 21.15
CA ALA A 12 8.17 -0.89 20.29
C ALA A 12 7.16 -0.78 19.14
N SER A 13 7.08 0.38 18.48
CA SER A 13 6.18 0.58 17.32
C SER A 13 6.46 -0.42 16.19
N GLN A 14 7.73 -0.80 16.01
CA GLN A 14 8.20 -1.82 15.08
C GLN A 14 7.75 -3.26 15.40
N ASP A 15 7.16 -3.48 16.58
CA ASP A 15 6.64 -4.78 17.01
C ASP A 15 5.12 -4.90 16.75
N VAL A 16 4.48 -3.85 16.23
CA VAL A 16 3.07 -3.85 15.87
C VAL A 16 2.90 -4.35 14.44
N PHE A 17 2.36 -5.55 14.28
CA PHE A 17 2.18 -6.20 12.99
C PHE A 17 0.71 -6.55 12.74
N GLY A 18 0.29 -6.48 11.47
CA GLY A 18 -0.94 -7.12 11.02
C GLY A 18 -0.71 -8.56 10.59
N HIS A 19 -1.74 -9.41 10.63
CA HIS A 19 -1.73 -10.78 10.09
C HIS A 19 -1.15 -10.96 8.67
N TYR A 20 -1.13 -9.93 7.83
CA TYR A 20 -0.38 -9.91 6.57
C TYR A 20 1.12 -10.16 6.72
N HIS A 21 1.73 -9.74 7.82
CA HIS A 21 3.15 -9.95 8.11
C HIS A 21 3.46 -11.39 8.55
N PHE A 22 2.43 -12.19 8.84
CA PHE A 22 2.55 -13.57 9.32
C PHE A 22 1.91 -14.61 8.38
N GLY A 23 1.50 -14.22 7.16
CA GLY A 23 0.97 -15.16 6.16
C GLY A 23 0.07 -14.53 5.09
N LYS A 24 -0.51 -15.40 4.24
CA LYS A 24 -1.34 -15.06 3.06
C LYS A 24 -2.80 -14.58 3.29
N PRO A 25 -3.39 -14.37 4.48
CA PRO A 25 -4.72 -13.76 4.50
C PRO A 25 -4.62 -12.26 4.18
N ALA A 26 -5.42 -11.80 3.21
CA ALA A 26 -5.52 -10.41 2.76
C ALA A 26 -6.12 -9.44 3.81
N CYS A 27 -6.26 -9.89 5.05
CA CYS A 27 -6.78 -9.12 6.16
C CYS A 27 -5.61 -8.37 6.84
N PRO A 28 -5.84 -7.18 7.41
CA PRO A 28 -7.12 -6.60 7.81
C PRO A 28 -7.73 -5.68 6.75
N GLY A 29 -7.13 -5.58 5.57
CA GLY A 29 -7.49 -4.63 4.53
C GLY A 29 -6.72 -3.30 4.63
N TYR A 30 -6.88 -2.47 3.59
CA TYR A 30 -6.09 -1.26 3.29
C TYR A 30 -6.00 -0.26 4.45
N VAL A 31 -7.13 0.10 5.06
CA VAL A 31 -7.21 1.13 6.11
C VAL A 31 -6.35 0.78 7.34
N VAL A 32 -6.29 -0.50 7.69
CA VAL A 32 -5.55 -0.95 8.87
C VAL A 32 -4.08 -1.21 8.53
N GLN A 33 -3.75 -1.62 7.30
CA GLN A 33 -2.35 -1.77 6.88
C GLN A 33 -1.63 -0.43 6.79
N GLU A 34 -2.24 0.60 6.20
CA GLU A 34 -1.63 1.93 6.15
C GLU A 34 -1.44 2.51 7.55
N TRP A 35 -2.40 2.29 8.45
CA TRP A 35 -2.25 2.66 9.85
C TRP A 35 -1.07 1.92 10.51
N ILE A 36 -0.96 0.60 10.33
CA ILE A 36 0.15 -0.21 10.86
C ILE A 36 1.49 0.28 10.31
N GLU A 37 1.61 0.48 8.99
CA GLU A 37 2.85 0.92 8.36
C GLU A 37 3.25 2.33 8.81
N THR A 38 2.31 3.26 8.87
CA THR A 38 2.55 4.64 9.34
C THR A 38 2.96 4.63 10.81
N TYR A 39 2.27 3.85 11.63
CA TYR A 39 2.50 3.75 13.06
C TYR A 39 3.83 3.06 13.40
N ARG A 40 4.24 2.07 12.59
CA ARG A 40 5.56 1.40 12.71
C ARG A 40 6.73 2.31 12.34
N ASN A 41 6.52 3.23 11.39
CA ASN A 41 7.58 3.99 10.74
C ASN A 41 7.88 5.35 11.36
N ASP A 42 7.32 5.69 12.54
CA ASP A 42 7.53 6.95 13.30
C ASP A 42 8.32 8.01 12.50
N LEU A 43 7.60 8.71 11.62
CA LEU A 43 8.12 9.38 10.42
C LEU A 43 8.89 10.68 10.70
N SER A 44 9.53 10.82 11.87
CA SER A 44 10.25 12.04 12.24
C SER A 44 11.48 12.36 11.39
N ASP A 45 11.99 11.42 10.57
CA ASP A 45 13.32 11.51 9.95
C ASP A 45 13.43 11.21 8.43
N LEU A 46 12.34 11.31 7.63
CA LEU A 46 12.48 11.10 6.18
C LEU A 46 12.72 12.42 5.41
N PRO A 47 13.81 12.53 4.61
CA PRO A 47 14.10 13.73 3.83
C PRO A 47 13.19 13.84 2.60
N ALA A 48 12.73 15.06 2.32
CA ALA A 48 11.90 15.44 1.18
C ALA A 48 12.61 15.20 -0.17
N ALA A 49 12.53 13.98 -0.70
CA ALA A 49 13.03 13.66 -2.03
C ALA A 49 11.88 13.77 -3.05
N ALA A 50 11.55 14.99 -3.48
CA ALA A 50 10.71 15.29 -4.66
C ALA A 50 9.62 14.24 -4.96
N GLU A 51 8.75 13.99 -3.97
CA GLU A 51 7.88 12.82 -3.98
C GLU A 51 6.64 13.10 -4.83
N VAL A 52 6.42 12.31 -5.89
CA VAL A 52 5.04 12.12 -6.36
C VAL A 52 4.33 11.38 -5.23
N GLU A 53 3.60 12.14 -4.41
CA GLU A 53 2.85 11.62 -3.27
C GLU A 53 2.05 10.39 -3.73
N LYS A 54 2.29 9.25 -3.07
CA LYS A 54 1.68 7.95 -3.39
C LYS A 54 0.23 7.96 -2.95
N THR A 55 -0.61 8.68 -3.68
CA THR A 55 -2.06 8.74 -3.45
C THR A 55 -2.79 7.66 -4.25
N VAL A 56 -3.95 7.21 -3.75
CA VAL A 56 -4.80 6.25 -4.47
C VAL A 56 -5.22 6.79 -5.84
N SER A 57 -5.51 8.09 -5.95
CA SER A 57 -5.86 8.73 -7.22
C SER A 57 -4.72 8.62 -8.23
N GLU A 58 -3.48 8.80 -7.80
CA GLU A 58 -2.32 8.70 -8.67
C GLU A 58 -2.07 7.25 -9.14
N ILE A 59 -2.22 6.28 -8.25
CA ILE A 59 -2.19 4.85 -8.59
C ILE A 59 -3.24 4.55 -9.66
N GLN A 60 -4.47 5.02 -9.46
CA GLN A 60 -5.57 4.83 -10.40
C GLN A 60 -5.27 5.47 -11.77
N LYS A 61 -4.76 6.71 -11.80
CA LYS A 61 -4.35 7.37 -13.05
C LYS A 61 -3.31 6.54 -13.81
N ARG A 62 -2.30 6.04 -13.12
CA ARG A 62 -1.22 5.24 -13.73
C ARG A 62 -1.71 3.90 -14.23
N LEU A 63 -2.52 3.18 -13.46
CA LEU A 63 -3.14 1.93 -13.89
C LEU A 63 -4.03 2.13 -15.13
N ASN A 64 -4.80 3.22 -15.18
CA ASN A 64 -5.58 3.58 -16.35
C ASN A 64 -4.71 3.94 -17.56
N LYS A 65 -3.62 4.69 -17.35
CA LYS A 65 -2.64 5.02 -18.42
C LYS A 65 -2.04 3.75 -19.04
N LEU A 66 -1.86 2.71 -18.23
CA LEU A 66 -1.39 1.39 -18.67
C LEU A 66 -2.50 0.47 -19.21
N GLY A 67 -3.76 0.91 -19.22
CA GLY A 67 -4.88 0.14 -19.78
C GLY A 67 -5.55 -0.87 -18.83
N TYR A 68 -5.26 -0.82 -17.52
CA TYR A 68 -5.83 -1.77 -16.54
C TYR A 68 -7.28 -1.48 -16.10
N SER A 69 -7.91 -0.44 -16.65
CA SER A 69 -9.32 -0.07 -16.41
C SER A 69 -9.72 -0.08 -14.92
N CYS A 70 -9.01 0.69 -14.09
CA CYS A 70 -9.19 0.69 -12.64
C CYS A 70 -10.43 1.48 -12.16
N GLY A 71 -11.21 2.06 -13.07
CA GLY A 71 -12.32 2.96 -12.77
C GLY A 71 -11.91 4.43 -12.74
N LYS A 72 -12.71 5.28 -12.09
CA LYS A 72 -12.39 6.71 -11.94
C LYS A 72 -11.21 6.87 -10.99
N ALA A 73 -10.34 7.86 -11.24
CA ALA A 73 -9.24 8.22 -10.34
C ALA A 73 -9.74 9.08 -9.16
N ASP A 74 -10.70 8.58 -8.41
CA ASP A 74 -11.40 9.26 -7.32
C ASP A 74 -10.73 9.12 -5.94
N GLY A 75 -9.64 8.36 -5.87
CA GLY A 75 -8.94 8.09 -4.61
C GLY A 75 -9.55 6.98 -3.77
N ILE A 76 -10.55 6.24 -4.29
CA ILE A 76 -11.22 5.15 -3.58
C ILE A 76 -10.83 3.80 -4.17
N ILE A 77 -10.26 2.91 -3.35
CA ILE A 77 -9.97 1.53 -3.80
C ILE A 77 -11.27 0.70 -3.83
N GLY A 78 -11.97 0.78 -4.95
CA GLY A 78 -13.11 -0.08 -5.24
C GLY A 78 -12.71 -1.42 -5.87
N VAL A 79 -13.70 -2.29 -6.12
CA VAL A 79 -13.50 -3.62 -6.72
C VAL A 79 -12.74 -3.53 -8.05
N LYS A 80 -13.04 -2.52 -8.89
CA LYS A 80 -12.35 -2.29 -10.16
C LYS A 80 -10.88 -1.92 -9.97
N THR A 81 -10.59 -1.06 -9.00
CA THR A 81 -9.22 -0.66 -8.69
C THR A 81 -8.41 -1.82 -8.15
N LEU A 82 -8.98 -2.63 -7.24
CA LEU A 82 -8.32 -3.82 -6.72
C LEU A 82 -8.04 -4.86 -7.82
N ALA A 83 -8.99 -5.09 -8.73
CA ALA A 83 -8.80 -5.97 -9.87
C ALA A 83 -7.69 -5.48 -10.80
N ALA A 84 -7.64 -4.17 -11.07
CA ALA A 84 -6.58 -3.55 -11.87
C ALA A 84 -5.20 -3.70 -11.23
N ILE A 85 -5.08 -3.48 -9.91
CA ILE A 85 -3.82 -3.67 -9.17
C ILE A 85 -3.35 -5.12 -9.27
N ARG A 86 -4.23 -6.09 -8.99
CA ARG A 86 -3.87 -7.51 -9.07
C ARG A 86 -3.45 -7.93 -10.48
N LYS A 87 -4.16 -7.43 -11.50
CA LYS A 87 -3.81 -7.70 -12.89
C LYS A 87 -2.45 -7.10 -13.25
N PHE A 88 -2.18 -5.86 -12.85
CA PHE A 88 -0.88 -5.23 -13.03
C PHE A 88 0.24 -6.02 -12.34
N GLN A 89 0.03 -6.46 -11.10
CA GLN A 89 1.00 -7.28 -10.37
C GLN A 89 1.28 -8.60 -11.08
N ALA A 90 0.24 -9.27 -11.57
CA ALA A 90 0.38 -10.52 -12.32
C ALA A 90 1.19 -10.31 -13.60
N ASP A 91 0.85 -9.29 -14.38
CA ASP A 91 1.50 -8.98 -15.66
C ASP A 91 2.94 -8.50 -15.50
N THR A 92 3.31 -7.99 -14.31
CA THR A 92 4.65 -7.50 -14.00
C THR A 92 5.47 -8.47 -13.15
N PHE A 93 5.00 -9.71 -12.97
CA PHE A 93 5.65 -10.77 -12.19
C PHE A 93 5.91 -10.38 -10.73
N LEU A 94 5.02 -9.58 -10.14
CA LEU A 94 5.02 -9.22 -8.72
C LEU A 94 4.10 -10.16 -7.92
N VAL A 95 4.20 -10.09 -6.60
CA VAL A 95 3.26 -10.76 -5.71
C VAL A 95 1.85 -10.18 -5.94
N VAL A 96 0.89 -11.05 -6.27
CA VAL A 96 -0.50 -10.66 -6.58
C VAL A 96 -1.33 -10.62 -5.30
N ASP A 97 -1.02 -9.66 -4.44
CA ASP A 97 -1.73 -9.43 -3.17
C ASP A 97 -2.85 -8.36 -3.31
N GLY A 98 -2.83 -7.58 -4.38
CA GLY A 98 -3.71 -6.42 -4.57
C GLY A 98 -3.25 -5.17 -3.81
N ILE A 99 -2.00 -5.14 -3.34
CA ILE A 99 -1.41 -4.10 -2.51
C ILE A 99 -0.32 -3.37 -3.29
N VAL A 100 -0.45 -2.05 -3.39
CA VAL A 100 0.57 -1.21 -4.04
C VAL A 100 1.70 -0.93 -3.04
N GLY A 101 2.54 -1.92 -2.77
CA GLY A 101 3.77 -1.74 -1.98
C GLY A 101 4.86 -0.99 -2.75
N PRO A 102 6.05 -0.75 -2.14
CA PRO A 102 7.16 -0.03 -2.78
C PRO A 102 7.58 -0.60 -4.13
N GLN A 103 7.56 -1.93 -4.29
CA GLN A 103 7.91 -2.58 -5.55
C GLN A 103 6.87 -2.32 -6.64
N THR A 104 5.59 -2.49 -6.31
CA THR A 104 4.46 -2.18 -7.22
C THR A 104 4.50 -0.71 -7.62
N TRP A 105 4.76 0.20 -6.67
CA TRP A 105 4.84 1.63 -6.91
C TRP A 105 5.99 2.00 -7.84
N LYS A 106 7.20 1.50 -7.56
CA LYS A 106 8.37 1.73 -8.42
C LYS A 106 8.14 1.22 -9.84
N LYS A 107 7.46 0.08 -10.01
CA LYS A 107 7.13 -0.48 -11.31
C LYS A 107 6.10 0.38 -12.06
N LEU A 108 5.07 0.87 -11.37
CA LEU A 108 4.11 1.82 -11.95
C LEU A 108 4.82 3.08 -12.43
N LEU A 109 5.67 3.68 -11.61
CA LEU A 109 6.47 4.86 -11.99
C LEU A 109 7.27 4.59 -13.26
N ALA A 110 8.06 3.52 -13.28
CA ALA A 110 8.91 3.17 -14.42
C ALA A 110 8.13 3.00 -15.74
N LEU A 111 6.94 2.39 -15.68
CA LEU A 111 6.11 2.11 -16.86
C LEU A 111 5.20 3.29 -17.28
N THR A 112 5.10 4.32 -16.45
CA THR A 112 4.25 5.50 -16.71
C THR A 112 4.99 6.82 -16.72
N SER A 113 6.33 6.77 -16.72
CA SER A 113 7.26 7.88 -16.96
C SER A 113 6.90 8.72 -18.17
#